data_AF-A0A820KX65-F1
#
_entry.id   AF-A0A820KX65-F1
#
_cell.length_a   1.000
_cell.length_b   1.000
_cell.length_c   1.000
_cell.angle_alpha   90.00
_cell.angle_beta   90.00
_cell.angle_gamma   90.00
#
_symmetry.space_group_name_H-M   'P 1'
#
loop_
_entity.id
_entity.type
_entity.pdbx_description
1 polymer ?
#
loop_
_entity_poly.entity_id
_entity_poly.type
_entity_poly.pdbx_seq_one_letter_code
_entity_poly.pdbx_strand_id
1 'polypeptide(L)'
;MANSAKENLTQFEKANNIQEITAADEIYAYDASFQQSILQTRPWLQNPNYFKRCKISALALLKLVMHARSGGTLEVMGMLLGKIDGENMIVMDSFALPVEGTETRVNAQQEAYEYMSSYTLWSKEVNRPENVIGWYHSHPGYGCWLSGIDVDTQMQNQQYQDPFVAIVVDPTRTISAGKVNIGAFRTYPKGHKAESEAIEYQPIPLNKIEDFGVHCKQYYPLEVSFFKSSLDKRLLEHLWNRYWVSTLSTSTLLTNADYITGQINDVADKLEQAESHLGRTSFLPLPEQDRKQDDKLAKAAKDCTKTAVEAANSLMSQLIKERLFNQLDAPLFITWYQCVVTVGICALLGNLNKRITFLSKFPTFKIDLKIARDVLPLSVMFVAMIIFNNLTLKYLTVSFYMVGRSLTTIANVVFTYVMLGQKTSYKALVCCGLIISGFFLGIDQENALGTLSMFGAFCGVASSIFVALNAIYTSRCLPCVDNNVWRLCLYNNFNACILFLPLMVFFGEFSIVINYSKIFNLPFWFAMTMAGLLGFSMGYVTGFQIQMTSPLTHNVSGTAKSYVQTLLAVVIYTETKTTLWWISNLFVLGGSGLFAHVRATEMKQNHNANKNIDNNSTTTSLPK
;
A
#
# COMPACT_ATOMS: atom_id res chain seq x y z
N MET A 1 21.18 -27.11 17.09
CA MET A 1 22.60 -26.75 16.86
C MET A 1 22.80 -25.26 16.61
N ALA A 2 21.97 -24.57 15.82
CA ALA A 2 22.13 -23.14 15.55
C ALA A 2 22.06 -22.21 16.79
N ASN A 3 21.23 -22.54 17.80
CA ASN A 3 21.14 -21.72 19.03
C ASN A 3 22.41 -21.81 19.89
N SER A 4 23.03 -22.98 19.98
CA SER A 4 24.27 -23.18 20.75
C SER A 4 25.48 -22.47 20.10
N ALA A 5 25.52 -22.38 18.77
CA ALA A 5 26.56 -21.64 18.07
C ALA A 5 26.49 -20.13 18.35
N LYS A 6 25.27 -19.58 18.46
CA LYS A 6 25.05 -18.16 18.75
C LYS A 6 25.40 -17.81 20.19
N GLU A 7 25.04 -18.67 21.14
CA GLU A 7 25.42 -18.51 22.56
C GLU A 7 26.94 -18.58 22.76
N ASN A 8 27.61 -19.50 22.06
CA ASN A 8 29.07 -19.62 22.10
C ASN A 8 29.77 -18.39 21.49
N LEU A 9 29.22 -17.82 20.42
CA LEU A 9 29.72 -16.58 19.82
C LEU A 9 29.59 -15.40 20.80
N THR A 10 28.43 -15.26 21.44
CA THR A 10 28.20 -14.18 22.42
C THR A 10 29.06 -14.32 23.67
N GLN A 11 29.33 -15.54 24.14
CA GLN A 11 30.29 -15.78 25.23
C GLN A 11 31.71 -15.45 24.82
N PHE A 12 32.12 -15.79 23.60
CA PHE A 12 33.44 -15.47 23.06
C PHE A 12 33.64 -13.96 22.94
N GLU A 13 32.66 -13.22 22.43
CA GLU A 13 32.71 -11.76 22.31
C GLU A 13 32.83 -11.07 23.67
N LYS A 14 32.06 -11.52 24.67
CA LYS A 14 32.14 -11.03 26.06
C LYS A 14 33.49 -11.34 26.73
N ALA A 15 34.00 -12.55 26.57
CA ALA A 15 35.26 -12.95 27.20
C ALA A 15 36.47 -12.19 26.63
N ASN A 16 36.38 -11.69 25.40
CA ASN A 16 37.46 -11.00 24.70
C ASN A 16 37.25 -9.49 24.58
N ASN A 17 36.24 -8.92 25.26
CA ASN A 17 35.89 -7.50 25.17
C ASN A 17 35.71 -7.01 23.71
N ILE A 18 35.26 -7.89 22.81
CA ILE A 18 35.05 -7.55 21.41
C ILE A 18 33.81 -6.66 21.35
N GLN A 19 34.00 -5.38 21.04
CA GLN A 19 32.91 -4.42 20.85
C GLN A 19 32.54 -4.37 19.36
N GLU A 20 31.27 -4.62 19.07
CA GLU A 20 30.73 -4.46 17.73
C GLU A 20 30.56 -2.95 17.46
N ILE A 21 31.53 -2.33 16.77
CA ILE A 21 31.49 -0.90 16.45
C ILE A 21 30.46 -0.70 15.33
N THR A 22 29.21 -0.45 15.70
CA THR A 22 28.23 0.06 14.74
C THR A 22 28.41 1.57 14.67
N ALA A 23 28.99 2.09 13.57
CA ALA A 23 29.20 3.53 13.35
C ALA A 23 27.91 4.38 13.52
N ALA A 24 26.72 3.75 13.50
CA ALA A 24 25.44 4.39 13.76
C ALA A 24 25.20 4.78 15.23
N ASP A 25 25.80 4.08 16.20
CA ASP A 25 25.56 4.30 17.63
C ASP A 25 26.65 5.18 18.28
N GLU A 26 27.77 5.41 17.59
CA GLU A 26 28.88 6.26 18.06
C GLU A 26 28.43 7.71 18.35
N ILE A 27 27.46 8.22 17.57
CA ILE A 27 26.87 9.56 17.78
C ILE A 27 26.21 9.70 19.16
N TYR A 28 25.87 8.61 19.85
CA TYR A 28 25.31 8.66 21.21
C TYR A 28 26.37 8.72 22.32
N ALA A 29 27.65 8.44 22.02
CA ALA A 29 28.72 8.51 23.02
C ALA A 29 29.00 9.96 23.46
N TYR A 30 29.04 10.22 24.76
CA TYR A 30 29.29 11.56 25.31
C TYR A 30 30.72 11.69 25.83
N ASP A 31 31.51 12.57 25.21
CA ASP A 31 32.84 12.94 25.68
C ASP A 31 32.80 14.32 26.35
N ALA A 32 32.81 14.32 27.69
CA ALA A 32 32.76 15.52 28.49
C ALA A 32 33.99 16.43 28.29
N SER A 33 35.17 15.83 28.09
CA SER A 33 36.43 16.57 27.94
C SER A 33 36.47 17.32 26.61
N PHE A 34 36.01 16.66 25.54
CA PHE A 34 35.85 17.27 24.23
C PHE A 34 34.83 18.41 24.27
N GLN A 35 33.65 18.20 24.86
CA GLN A 35 32.64 19.26 24.99
C GLN A 35 33.17 20.47 25.77
N GLN A 36 33.89 20.26 26.87
CA GLN A 36 34.47 21.35 27.66
C GLN A 36 35.51 22.14 26.87
N SER A 37 36.37 21.47 26.09
CA SER A 37 37.38 22.14 25.26
C SER A 37 36.75 22.98 24.13
N ILE A 38 35.68 22.49 23.50
CA ILE A 38 34.93 23.25 22.49
C ILE A 38 34.27 24.48 23.11
N LEU A 39 33.64 24.34 24.28
CA LEU A 39 33.01 25.45 24.99
C LEU A 39 34.02 26.50 25.48
N GLN A 40 35.27 26.12 25.71
CA GLN A 40 36.35 27.06 26.05
C GLN A 40 36.88 27.80 24.81
N THR A 41 37.04 27.09 23.68
CA THR A 41 37.60 27.67 22.45
C THR A 41 36.60 28.52 21.67
N ARG A 42 35.30 28.22 21.75
CA ARG A 42 34.18 28.97 21.14
C ARG A 42 34.42 29.36 19.67
N PRO A 43 34.72 28.40 18.78
CA PRO A 43 35.09 28.68 17.39
C PRO A 43 34.01 29.44 16.59
N TRP A 44 32.74 29.31 16.96
CA TRP A 44 31.62 30.02 16.35
C TRP A 44 31.61 31.54 16.57
N LEU A 45 32.40 32.07 17.53
CA LEU A 45 32.57 33.51 17.69
C LEU A 45 33.37 34.14 16.54
N GLN A 46 34.22 33.37 15.86
CA GLN A 46 35.03 33.84 14.74
C GLN A 46 34.26 33.86 13.41
N ASN A 47 33.32 32.93 13.25
CA ASN A 47 32.49 32.80 12.05
C ASN A 47 31.00 32.69 12.43
N PRO A 48 30.18 33.71 12.13
CA PRO A 48 28.73 33.67 12.36
C PRO A 48 28.01 32.48 11.71
N ASN A 49 28.56 31.95 10.61
CA ASN A 49 28.07 30.79 9.85
C ASN A 49 28.86 29.51 10.17
N TYR A 50 29.46 29.41 11.36
CA TYR A 50 30.21 28.20 11.78
C TYR A 50 29.32 26.96 11.80
N PHE A 51 28.11 27.07 12.35
CA PHE A 51 27.17 25.96 12.39
C PHE A 51 26.39 25.90 11.09
N LYS A 52 26.44 24.76 10.40
CA LYS A 52 25.72 24.55 9.14
C LYS A 52 24.63 23.49 9.22
N ARG A 53 24.73 22.58 10.19
CA ARG A 53 23.87 21.41 10.29
C ARG A 53 23.29 21.25 11.69
N CYS A 54 22.04 20.80 11.76
CA CYS A 54 21.36 20.39 12.98
C CYS A 54 20.96 18.91 12.84
N LYS A 55 21.57 18.04 13.65
CA LYS A 55 21.25 16.61 13.70
C LYS A 55 20.29 16.36 14.85
N ILE A 56 19.11 15.81 14.59
CA ILE A 56 18.06 15.58 15.60
C ILE A 56 17.82 14.08 15.76
N SER A 57 17.85 13.57 16.99
CA SER A 57 17.53 12.17 17.25
C SER A 57 16.07 11.87 16.92
N ALA A 58 15.77 10.66 16.46
CA ALA A 58 14.40 10.23 16.18
C ALA A 58 13.49 10.33 17.42
N LEU A 59 14.06 10.11 18.62
CA LEU A 59 13.35 10.28 19.89
C LEU A 59 12.98 11.75 20.14
N ALA A 60 13.93 12.66 20.00
CA ALA A 60 13.68 14.09 20.15
C ALA A 60 12.64 14.56 19.14
N LEU A 61 12.77 14.17 17.86
CA LEU A 61 11.81 14.50 16.81
C LEU A 61 10.38 14.08 17.19
N LEU A 62 10.20 12.84 17.67
CA LEU A 62 8.89 12.34 18.09
C LEU A 62 8.32 13.16 19.25
N LYS A 63 9.13 13.47 20.28
CA LYS A 63 8.70 14.31 21.40
C LYS A 63 8.29 15.71 20.96
N LEU A 64 9.10 16.34 20.11
CA LEU A 64 8.84 17.67 19.55
C LEU A 64 7.50 17.72 18.81
N VAL A 65 7.30 16.79 17.87
CA VAL A 65 6.07 16.73 17.06
C VAL A 65 4.86 16.39 17.91
N MET A 66 4.98 15.46 18.86
CA MET A 66 3.89 15.10 19.77
C MET A 66 3.48 16.27 20.67
N HIS A 67 4.45 17.00 21.21
CA HIS A 67 4.17 18.16 22.04
C HIS A 67 3.56 19.31 21.23
N ALA A 68 4.15 19.64 20.07
CA ALA A 68 3.58 20.64 19.15
C ALA A 68 2.13 20.30 18.76
N ARG A 69 1.84 19.01 18.50
CA ARG A 69 0.48 18.57 18.21
C ARG A 69 -0.46 18.70 19.41
N SER A 70 0.01 18.45 20.64
CA SER A 70 -0.82 18.61 21.84
C SER A 70 -1.23 20.06 22.11
N GLY A 71 -0.46 21.04 21.61
CA GLY A 71 -0.82 22.46 21.65
C GLY A 71 -1.99 22.85 20.75
N GLY A 72 -2.36 22.01 19.78
CA GLY A 72 -3.46 22.29 18.85
C GLY A 72 -3.18 23.55 18.00
N THR A 73 -3.97 24.59 18.22
CA THR A 73 -3.81 25.90 17.55
C THR A 73 -2.96 26.89 18.36
N LEU A 74 -2.58 26.54 19.60
CA LEU A 74 -1.74 27.38 20.45
C LEU A 74 -0.27 27.03 20.22
N GLU A 75 0.59 28.03 20.33
CA GLU A 75 2.02 27.80 20.33
C GLU A 75 2.43 27.17 21.65
N VAL A 76 3.31 26.17 21.58
CA VAL A 76 3.95 25.58 22.75
C VAL A 76 5.45 25.63 22.57
N MET A 77 6.20 25.62 23.66
CA MET A 77 7.66 25.63 23.61
C MET A 77 8.31 24.65 24.58
N GLY A 78 9.59 24.37 24.33
CA GLY A 78 10.40 23.55 25.19
C GLY A 78 11.89 23.73 24.96
N MET A 79 12.67 22.90 25.64
CA MET A 79 14.14 22.95 25.59
C MET A 79 14.72 21.71 24.92
N LEU A 80 15.92 21.89 24.35
CA LEU A 80 16.67 20.88 23.63
C LEU A 80 17.93 20.53 24.41
N LEU A 81 18.17 19.24 24.62
CA LEU A 81 19.38 18.70 25.23
C LEU A 81 20.28 18.08 24.16
N GLY A 82 21.57 18.36 24.22
CA GLY A 82 22.48 17.90 23.20
C GLY A 82 23.94 18.27 23.40
N LYS A 83 24.68 18.25 22.29
CA LYS A 83 26.13 18.46 22.24
C LYS A 83 26.58 19.02 20.89
N ILE A 84 27.80 19.52 20.83
CA ILE A 84 28.43 19.99 19.58
C ILE A 84 29.37 18.93 19.02
N ASP A 85 29.38 18.77 17.71
CA ASP A 85 30.40 18.02 16.98
C ASP A 85 30.82 18.78 15.72
N GLY A 86 31.92 19.54 15.83
CA GLY A 86 32.40 20.44 14.78
C GLY A 86 31.34 21.47 14.37
N GLU A 87 31.04 21.54 13.07
CA GLU A 87 30.00 22.43 12.49
C GLU A 87 28.56 21.92 12.71
N ASN A 88 28.37 20.82 13.46
CA ASN A 88 27.07 20.20 13.70
C ASN A 88 26.58 20.47 15.12
N MET A 89 25.33 20.92 15.24
CA MET A 89 24.60 20.91 16.51
C MET A 89 23.79 19.62 16.61
N ILE A 90 24.04 18.80 17.63
CA ILE A 90 23.40 17.49 17.81
C ILE A 90 22.38 17.58 18.94
N VAL A 91 21.11 17.40 18.61
CA VAL A 91 20.00 17.31 19.55
C VAL A 91 19.76 15.84 19.90
N MET A 92 20.03 15.49 21.16
CA MET A 92 19.89 14.13 21.69
C MET A 92 18.50 13.89 22.26
N ASP A 93 17.96 14.86 22.99
CA ASP A 93 16.62 14.77 23.61
C ASP A 93 15.95 16.15 23.71
N SER A 94 14.67 16.17 24.07
CA SER A 94 13.91 17.39 24.35
C SER A 94 12.95 17.20 25.52
N PHE A 95 12.53 18.33 26.12
CA PHE A 95 11.49 18.36 27.14
C PHE A 95 10.59 19.59 26.97
N ALA A 96 9.31 19.41 27.26
CA ALA A 96 8.31 20.49 27.24
C ALA A 96 8.51 21.41 28.44
N LEU A 97 8.32 22.71 28.23
CA LEU A 97 8.17 23.66 29.34
C LEU A 97 6.68 23.82 29.65
N PRO A 98 6.30 23.99 30.92
CA PRO A 98 4.90 24.17 31.32
C PRO A 98 4.43 25.61 31.06
N VAL A 99 4.70 26.12 29.87
CA VAL A 99 4.33 27.47 29.42
C VAL A 99 3.61 27.38 28.08
N GLU A 100 2.48 28.06 27.99
CA GLU A 100 1.79 28.26 26.72
C GLU A 100 2.47 29.43 26.00
N GLY A 101 2.99 29.14 24.81
CA GLY A 101 3.55 30.16 23.92
C GLY A 101 2.42 31.07 23.47
N THR A 102 2.60 32.36 23.70
CA THR A 102 1.79 33.38 23.03
C THR A 102 2.77 34.30 22.33
N GLU A 103 2.55 34.57 21.05
CA GLU A 103 3.27 35.55 20.21
C GLU A 103 3.31 36.99 20.79
N THR A 104 2.80 37.21 22.01
CA THR A 104 2.78 38.50 22.71
C THR A 104 3.67 38.53 23.95
N ARG A 105 4.18 37.39 24.42
CA ARG A 105 5.04 37.30 25.62
C ARG A 105 6.51 37.17 25.23
N VAL A 106 7.24 38.27 25.38
CA VAL A 106 8.66 38.44 25.01
C VAL A 106 9.62 37.52 25.80
N ASN A 107 9.18 36.87 26.89
CA ASN A 107 10.08 36.05 27.72
C ASN A 107 9.39 34.92 28.51
N ALA A 108 8.65 34.05 27.83
CA ALA A 108 8.01 32.89 28.47
C ALA A 108 9.01 31.94 29.17
N GLN A 109 10.30 32.02 28.83
CA GLN A 109 11.37 31.23 29.45
C GLN A 109 11.64 31.61 30.91
N GLN A 110 11.40 32.87 31.31
CA GLN A 110 11.66 33.32 32.68
C GLN A 110 10.81 32.60 33.72
N GLU A 111 9.53 32.34 33.38
CA GLU A 111 8.60 31.60 34.24
C GLU A 111 9.00 30.12 34.38
N ALA A 112 9.85 29.61 33.49
CA ALA A 112 10.23 28.20 33.43
C ALA A 112 11.69 27.92 33.87
N TYR A 113 12.48 28.93 34.26
CA TYR A 113 13.88 28.72 34.66
C TYR A 113 14.05 27.76 35.85
N GLU A 114 13.13 27.81 36.83
CA GLU A 114 13.14 26.89 37.98
C GLU A 114 12.95 25.44 37.53
N TYR A 115 12.02 25.21 36.61
CA TYR A 115 11.77 23.90 36.02
C TYR A 115 12.96 23.43 35.18
N MET A 116 13.57 24.30 34.37
CA MET A 116 14.76 23.98 33.57
C MET A 116 15.95 23.55 34.43
N SER A 117 16.20 24.29 35.52
CA SER A 117 17.27 23.95 36.47
C SER A 117 17.03 22.58 37.11
N SER A 118 15.83 22.36 37.62
CA SER A 118 15.42 21.10 38.25
C SER A 118 15.51 19.92 37.27
N TYR A 119 15.01 20.09 36.04
CA TYR A 119 15.04 19.04 35.01
C TYR A 119 16.47 18.67 34.63
N THR A 120 17.37 19.65 34.53
CA THR A 120 18.79 19.39 34.21
C THR A 120 19.48 18.62 35.34
N LEU A 121 19.14 18.89 36.59
CA LEU A 121 19.64 18.13 37.75
C LEU A 121 19.14 16.67 37.71
N TRP A 122 17.83 16.45 37.51
CA TRP A 122 17.26 15.10 37.41
C TRP A 122 17.82 14.32 36.22
N SER A 123 18.07 15.00 35.09
CA SER A 123 18.70 14.39 33.92
C SER A 123 20.08 13.84 34.26
N LYS A 124 20.88 14.58 35.05
CA LYS A 124 22.20 14.14 35.51
C LYS A 124 22.12 12.96 36.47
N GLU A 125 21.13 12.92 37.37
CA GLU A 125 20.91 11.79 38.29
C GLU A 125 20.64 10.46 37.55
N VAL A 126 20.01 10.52 36.38
CA VAL A 126 19.73 9.34 35.54
C VAL A 126 20.78 9.11 34.45
N ASN A 127 22.00 9.65 34.62
CA ASN A 127 23.13 9.48 33.69
C ASN A 127 22.86 10.00 32.27
N ARG A 128 22.16 11.12 32.14
CA ARG A 128 22.03 11.88 30.89
C ARG A 128 22.85 13.18 30.99
N PRO A 129 24.12 13.15 30.57
CA PRO A 129 25.09 14.23 30.80
C PRO A 129 24.93 15.42 29.85
N GLU A 130 24.10 15.32 28.81
CA GLU A 130 23.89 16.38 27.84
C GLU A 130 23.29 17.64 28.47
N ASN A 131 23.84 18.80 28.11
CA ASN A 131 23.34 20.09 28.56
C ASN A 131 22.35 20.68 27.54
N VAL A 132 21.68 21.75 27.94
CA VAL A 132 20.83 22.52 27.04
C VAL A 132 21.66 23.10 25.89
N ILE A 133 21.21 22.91 24.66
CA ILE A 133 21.86 23.41 23.44
C ILE A 133 20.93 24.25 22.55
N GLY A 134 19.69 24.42 22.98
CA GLY A 134 18.70 25.18 22.22
C GLY A 134 17.31 25.08 22.82
N TRP A 135 16.37 25.66 22.10
CA TRP A 135 14.95 25.66 22.42
C TRP A 135 14.15 25.34 21.17
N TYR A 136 12.91 24.92 21.37
CA TYR A 136 11.97 24.74 20.28
C TYR A 136 10.63 25.37 20.60
N HIS A 137 9.89 25.72 19.56
CA HIS A 137 8.49 26.13 19.66
C HIS A 137 7.71 25.67 18.42
N SER A 138 6.39 25.77 18.50
CA SER A 138 5.50 25.39 17.41
C SER A 138 4.87 26.60 16.73
N HIS A 139 4.78 26.58 15.40
CA HIS A 139 3.99 27.52 14.60
C HIS A 139 2.85 26.80 13.88
N PRO A 140 1.63 26.72 14.47
CA PRO A 140 0.54 25.95 13.89
C PRO A 140 -0.04 26.62 12.63
N GLY A 141 0.34 26.14 11.43
CA GLY A 141 -0.30 26.48 10.16
C GLY A 141 0.35 27.61 9.34
N TYR A 142 1.36 28.30 9.83
CA TYR A 142 2.03 29.40 9.13
C TYR A 142 3.51 29.15 8.79
N GLY A 143 3.97 27.91 8.93
CA GLY A 143 5.30 27.48 8.49
C GLY A 143 6.42 27.72 9.51
N CYS A 144 7.61 27.25 9.17
CA CYS A 144 8.76 27.28 10.08
C CYS A 144 9.66 28.47 9.72
N TRP A 145 9.65 29.51 10.55
CA TRP A 145 10.45 30.74 10.44
C TRP A 145 10.50 31.41 11.82
N LEU A 146 11.34 32.43 12.00
CA LEU A 146 11.42 33.16 13.28
C LEU A 146 10.72 34.53 13.14
N SER A 147 9.75 34.81 14.01
CA SER A 147 9.14 36.14 14.17
C SER A 147 10.12 37.14 14.78
N GLY A 148 9.75 38.43 14.81
CA GLY A 148 10.56 39.44 15.50
C GLY A 148 10.86 39.08 16.96
N ILE A 149 9.89 38.52 17.67
CA ILE A 149 10.04 38.10 19.07
C ILE A 149 10.95 36.88 19.18
N ASP A 150 10.84 35.92 18.25
CA ASP A 150 11.70 34.74 18.24
C ASP A 150 13.14 35.11 17.93
N VAL A 151 13.36 36.07 17.03
CA VAL A 151 14.69 36.61 16.73
C VAL A 151 15.28 37.26 17.97
N ASP A 152 14.54 38.13 18.66
CA ASP A 152 15.04 38.78 19.88
C ASP A 152 15.34 37.76 20.98
N THR A 153 14.47 36.75 21.18
CA THR A 153 14.65 35.66 22.13
C THR A 153 15.90 34.84 21.80
N GLN A 154 16.06 34.46 20.53
CA GLN A 154 17.20 33.68 20.07
C GLN A 154 18.51 34.49 20.15
N MET A 155 18.48 35.79 19.87
CA MET A 155 19.64 36.67 20.05
C MET A 155 20.05 36.77 21.52
N GLN A 156 19.10 36.89 22.45
CA GLN A 156 19.39 36.89 23.89
C GLN A 156 20.00 35.54 24.33
N ASN A 157 19.43 34.42 23.88
CA ASN A 157 19.94 33.10 24.22
C ASN A 157 21.35 32.86 23.63
N GLN A 158 21.60 33.27 22.38
CA GLN A 158 22.93 33.24 21.79
C GLN A 158 23.92 34.21 22.47
N GLN A 159 23.45 35.25 23.15
CA GLN A 159 24.33 36.16 23.88
C GLN A 159 24.79 35.57 25.22
N TYR A 160 23.89 34.91 25.96
CA TYR A 160 24.16 34.45 27.33
C TYR A 160 24.43 32.94 27.46
N GLN A 161 23.94 32.11 26.53
CA GLN A 161 23.96 30.65 26.61
C GLN A 161 24.51 29.98 25.33
N ASP A 162 25.30 30.69 24.52
CA ASP A 162 25.88 30.13 23.28
C ASP A 162 26.81 28.94 23.59
N PRO A 163 26.71 27.81 22.87
CA PRO A 163 25.99 27.54 21.62
C PRO A 163 24.46 27.35 21.79
N PHE A 164 23.64 28.10 21.04
CA PHE A 164 22.17 27.95 21.10
C PHE A 164 21.45 27.88 19.74
N VAL A 165 20.52 26.95 19.54
CA VAL A 165 19.69 26.83 18.31
C VAL A 165 18.20 26.99 18.60
N ALA A 166 17.46 27.61 17.67
CA ALA A 166 16.00 27.67 17.68
C ALA A 166 15.44 26.63 16.69
N ILE A 167 14.56 25.74 17.15
CA ILE A 167 13.83 24.80 16.28
C ILE A 167 12.35 25.18 16.23
N VAL A 168 11.80 25.32 15.02
CA VAL A 168 10.38 25.59 14.79
C VAL A 168 9.72 24.36 14.19
N VAL A 169 8.56 23.96 14.72
CA VAL A 169 7.77 22.82 14.20
C VAL A 169 6.37 23.29 13.84
N ASP A 170 5.90 22.97 12.62
CA ASP A 170 4.50 23.22 12.24
C ASP A 170 3.71 21.90 12.30
N PRO A 171 2.95 21.64 13.38
CA PRO A 171 2.21 20.38 13.54
C PRO A 171 1.07 20.27 12.52
N THR A 172 0.42 21.36 12.16
CA THR A 172 -0.72 21.39 11.24
C THR A 172 -0.27 21.05 9.81
N ARG A 173 0.80 21.69 9.32
CA ARG A 173 1.39 21.37 8.03
C ARG A 173 2.02 19.99 8.00
N THR A 174 2.56 19.52 9.13
CA THR A 174 3.09 18.15 9.24
C THR A 174 2.01 17.10 8.92
N ILE A 175 0.79 17.29 9.44
CA ILE A 175 -0.33 16.38 9.16
C ILE A 175 -0.80 16.54 7.71
N SER A 176 -0.89 17.78 7.20
CA SER A 176 -1.39 18.05 5.84
C SER A 176 -0.47 17.51 4.75
N ALA A 177 0.84 17.74 4.88
CA ALA A 177 1.83 17.33 3.90
C ALA A 177 2.26 15.86 4.03
N GLY A 178 1.94 15.20 5.15
CA GLY A 178 2.43 13.84 5.44
C GLY A 178 3.95 13.75 5.65
N LYS A 179 4.60 14.89 5.86
CA LYS A 179 6.05 15.05 6.10
C LYS A 179 6.22 16.03 7.25
N VAL A 180 7.12 15.71 8.19
CA VAL A 180 7.43 16.61 9.31
C VAL A 180 7.94 17.95 8.77
N ASN A 181 7.21 19.02 9.11
CA ASN A 181 7.58 20.39 8.78
C ASN A 181 8.32 20.98 9.98
N ILE A 182 9.62 21.11 9.83
CA ILE A 182 10.55 21.50 10.89
C ILE A 182 11.68 22.32 10.28
N GLY A 183 12.07 23.40 10.96
CA GLY A 183 13.23 24.22 10.62
C GLY A 183 14.12 24.45 11.84
N ALA A 184 15.43 24.50 11.63
CA ALA A 184 16.39 24.89 12.65
C ALA A 184 17.07 26.19 12.22
N PHE A 185 17.17 27.16 13.11
CA PHE A 185 17.61 28.51 12.80
C PHE A 185 18.58 29.05 13.84
N ARG A 186 19.48 29.93 13.38
CA ARG A 186 20.34 30.75 14.24
C ARG A 186 20.30 32.20 13.76
N THR A 187 20.35 33.14 14.71
CA THR A 187 20.35 34.57 14.42
C THR A 187 21.76 35.08 14.17
N TYR A 188 21.88 36.04 13.26
CA TYR A 188 23.11 36.77 13.03
C TYR A 188 23.42 37.73 14.20
N PRO A 189 24.70 37.95 14.54
CA PRO A 189 25.10 39.00 15.47
C PRO A 189 24.67 40.40 15.00
N LYS A 190 24.42 41.31 15.95
CA LYS A 190 24.03 42.70 15.63
C LYS A 190 25.05 43.35 14.68
N GLY A 191 24.56 43.88 13.56
CA GLY A 191 25.38 44.58 12.56
C GLY A 191 25.97 43.70 11.44
N HIS A 192 25.81 42.37 11.52
CA HIS A 192 26.18 41.48 10.43
C HIS A 192 25.16 41.56 9.28
N LYS A 193 25.62 41.71 8.04
CA LYS A 193 24.77 41.68 6.85
C LYS A 193 24.78 40.28 6.27
N ALA A 194 23.60 39.66 6.15
CA ALA A 194 23.45 38.36 5.49
C ALA A 194 23.98 38.42 4.05
N GLU A 195 24.75 37.40 3.66
CA GLU A 195 25.05 37.13 2.26
C GLU A 195 23.73 36.71 1.57
N SER A 196 23.51 37.15 0.33
CA SER A 196 22.22 37.04 -0.37
C SER A 196 21.91 35.59 -0.76
N GLU A 197 21.57 34.73 0.20
CA GLU A 197 21.05 33.39 -0.07
C GLU A 197 19.54 33.42 -0.39
N ALA A 198 19.14 32.53 -1.29
CA ALA A 198 17.75 32.36 -1.67
C ALA A 198 16.96 31.71 -0.54
N ILE A 199 16.11 32.49 0.14
CA ILE A 199 15.19 31.98 1.16
C ILE A 199 14.20 31.01 0.49
N GLU A 200 14.12 29.77 0.99
CA GLU A 200 13.17 28.78 0.49
C GLU A 200 11.73 29.29 0.65
N TYR A 201 10.99 29.38 -0.46
CA TYR A 201 9.61 29.90 -0.43
C TYR A 201 8.70 28.95 0.35
N GLN A 202 8.05 29.48 1.38
CA GLN A 202 6.93 28.83 2.06
C GLN A 202 5.68 29.71 1.94
N PRO A 203 4.47 29.11 1.80
CA PRO A 203 3.24 29.88 1.86
C PRO A 203 3.12 30.44 3.28
N ILE A 204 3.08 31.76 3.42
CA ILE A 204 2.89 32.44 4.71
C ILE A 204 1.54 33.17 4.63
N PRO A 205 0.67 33.03 5.64
CA PRO A 205 -0.59 33.77 5.68
C PRO A 205 -0.38 35.29 5.64
N LEU A 206 -1.34 36.02 5.07
CA LEU A 206 -1.23 37.48 4.87
C LEU A 206 -1.00 38.25 6.16
N ASN A 207 -1.61 37.85 7.26
CA ASN A 207 -1.43 38.48 8.57
C ASN A 207 0.00 38.32 9.15
N LYS A 208 0.83 37.45 8.58
CA LYS A 208 2.20 37.15 9.03
C LYS A 208 3.28 37.52 8.03
N ILE A 209 2.91 37.85 6.79
CA ILE A 209 3.86 38.06 5.70
C ILE A 209 4.73 39.31 5.89
N GLU A 210 4.21 40.34 6.56
CA GLU A 210 4.95 41.57 6.83
C GLU A 210 6.05 41.34 7.86
N ASP A 211 5.71 40.69 8.98
CA ASP A 211 6.66 40.35 10.05
C ASP A 211 7.79 39.45 9.52
N PHE A 212 7.43 38.41 8.76
CA PHE A 212 8.42 37.58 8.06
C PHE A 212 9.32 38.41 7.13
N GLY A 213 8.74 39.32 6.34
CA GLY A 213 9.48 40.15 5.38
C GLY A 213 10.53 41.05 6.03
N VAL A 214 10.28 41.53 7.25
CA VAL A 214 11.20 42.38 8.02
C VAL A 214 12.34 41.57 8.64
N HIS A 215 12.04 40.40 9.19
CA HIS A 215 12.98 39.64 10.03
C HIS A 215 13.71 38.49 9.34
N CYS A 216 13.27 38.05 8.16
CA CYS A 216 13.84 36.88 7.45
C CYS A 216 15.33 36.97 7.09
N LYS A 217 15.93 38.17 7.13
CA LYS A 217 17.38 38.38 6.90
C LYS A 217 18.22 38.40 8.18
N GLN A 218 17.59 38.32 9.34
CA GLN A 218 18.25 38.41 10.65
C GLN A 218 18.69 37.04 11.17
N TYR A 219 18.32 35.96 10.48
CA TYR A 219 18.69 34.59 10.81
C TYR A 219 18.99 33.79 9.55
N TYR A 220 19.59 32.62 9.73
CA TYR A 220 19.83 31.65 8.67
C TYR A 220 19.37 30.25 9.07
N PRO A 221 18.90 29.43 8.10
CA PRO A 221 18.53 28.05 8.34
C PRO A 221 19.76 27.14 8.43
N LEU A 222 19.68 26.12 9.30
CA LEU A 222 20.64 25.02 9.34
C LEU A 222 20.05 23.81 8.59
N GLU A 223 20.91 23.03 7.94
CA GLU A 223 20.53 21.77 7.31
C GLU A 223 20.08 20.77 8.39
N VAL A 224 18.79 20.46 8.42
CA VAL A 224 18.21 19.50 9.38
C VAL A 224 18.38 18.08 8.87
N SER A 225 18.95 17.21 9.70
CA SER A 225 19.06 15.77 9.43
C SER A 225 18.67 14.96 10.67
N PHE A 226 18.24 13.72 10.46
CA PHE A 226 17.77 12.85 11.55
C PHE A 226 18.66 11.62 11.69
N PHE A 227 18.82 11.17 12.93
CA PHE A 227 19.54 9.92 13.23
C PHE A 227 18.76 9.07 14.24
N LYS A 228 19.01 7.77 14.24
CA LYS A 228 18.38 6.80 15.14
C LYS A 228 19.39 5.71 15.49
N SER A 229 19.29 5.14 16.68
CA SER A 229 20.17 4.04 17.08
C SER A 229 19.85 2.75 16.33
N SER A 230 20.77 1.78 16.40
CA SER A 230 20.55 0.42 15.90
C SER A 230 19.35 -0.25 16.58
N LEU A 231 19.13 0.03 17.87
CA LEU A 231 17.98 -0.46 18.63
C LEU A 231 16.69 0.22 18.18
N ASP A 232 16.69 1.55 18.02
CA ASP A 232 15.52 2.29 17.53
C ASP A 232 15.06 1.79 16.17
N LYS A 233 16.00 1.42 15.29
CA LYS A 233 15.67 0.81 14.00
C LYS A 233 14.84 -0.47 14.19
N ARG A 234 15.30 -1.40 15.05
CA ARG A 234 14.59 -2.67 15.33
C ARG A 234 13.24 -2.41 16.00
N LEU A 235 13.18 -1.48 16.95
CA LEU A 235 11.95 -1.13 17.66
C LEU A 235 10.91 -0.52 16.72
N LEU A 236 11.31 0.39 15.83
CA LEU A 236 10.41 1.01 14.85
C LEU A 236 9.87 0.00 13.84
N GLU A 237 10.69 -0.96 13.40
CA GLU A 237 10.25 -2.08 12.53
C GLU A 237 9.17 -2.92 13.23
N HIS A 238 9.38 -3.27 14.51
CA HIS A 238 8.37 -4.00 15.30
C HIS A 238 7.12 -3.17 15.60
N LEU A 239 7.28 -1.87 15.86
CA LEU A 239 6.16 -0.95 16.08
C LEU A 239 5.30 -0.84 14.82
N TRP A 240 5.94 -0.75 13.64
CA TRP A 240 5.25 -0.67 12.36
C TRP A 240 4.33 -1.87 12.12
N ASN A 241 4.75 -3.08 12.50
CA ASN A 241 3.92 -4.30 12.40
C ASN A 241 2.58 -4.21 13.15
N ARG A 242 2.46 -3.33 14.15
CA ARG A 242 1.20 -3.06 14.87
C ARG A 242 0.54 -1.75 14.44
N TYR A 243 1.32 -0.71 14.12
CA TYR A 243 0.82 0.64 13.93
C TYR A 243 0.39 0.98 12.49
N TRP A 244 0.75 0.15 11.50
CA TRP A 244 0.35 0.37 10.10
C TRP A 244 -1.17 0.52 9.91
N VAL A 245 -1.98 -0.14 10.75
CA VAL A 245 -3.45 -0.03 10.74
C VAL A 245 -3.92 1.38 11.12
N SER A 246 -3.23 2.06 12.04
CA SER A 246 -3.51 3.45 12.41
C SER A 246 -3.32 4.38 11.20
N THR A 247 -2.21 4.21 10.46
CA THR A 247 -1.93 4.94 9.23
C THR A 247 -3.03 4.75 8.17
N LEU A 248 -3.61 3.55 8.07
CA LEU A 248 -4.71 3.25 7.16
C LEU A 248 -6.09 3.69 7.66
N SER A 249 -6.28 3.94 8.95
CA SER A 249 -7.58 4.32 9.52
C SER A 249 -7.74 5.83 9.73
N THR A 250 -6.67 6.62 9.73
CA THR A 250 -6.72 8.08 9.93
C THR A 250 -7.33 8.83 8.74
N SER A 251 -8.35 9.66 8.97
CA SER A 251 -8.88 10.57 7.93
C SER A 251 -8.21 11.93 8.03
N THR A 252 -7.21 12.19 7.17
CA THR A 252 -6.48 13.47 7.14
C THR A 252 -7.39 14.63 6.73
N LEU A 253 -8.37 14.37 5.84
CA LEU A 253 -9.33 15.37 5.37
C LEU A 253 -10.18 15.96 6.51
N LEU A 254 -10.67 15.11 7.41
CA LEU A 254 -11.49 15.54 8.55
C LEU A 254 -10.63 16.19 9.64
N THR A 255 -9.44 15.64 9.88
CA THR A 255 -8.54 16.14 10.93
C THR A 255 -8.06 17.56 10.65
N ASN A 256 -7.86 17.91 9.37
CA ASN A 256 -7.30 19.21 8.95
C ASN A 256 -8.32 20.11 8.23
N ALA A 257 -9.63 19.85 8.38
CA ALA A 257 -10.66 20.60 7.65
C ALA A 257 -10.54 22.11 7.88
N ASP A 258 -10.44 22.54 9.14
CA ASP A 258 -10.36 23.96 9.51
C ASP A 258 -9.13 24.65 8.92
N TYR A 259 -7.98 23.95 8.90
CA TYR A 259 -6.75 24.47 8.28
C TYR A 259 -6.91 24.66 6.77
N ILE A 260 -7.48 23.67 6.07
CA ILE A 260 -7.70 23.76 4.62
C ILE A 260 -8.66 24.90 4.31
N THR A 261 -9.75 25.04 5.06
CA THR A 261 -10.69 26.16 4.91
C THR A 261 -10.01 27.51 5.17
N GLY A 262 -9.15 27.59 6.19
CA GLY A 262 -8.35 28.79 6.47
C GLY A 262 -7.38 29.15 5.33
N GLN A 263 -6.71 28.16 4.72
CA GLN A 263 -5.84 28.38 3.56
C GLN A 263 -6.62 28.85 2.33
N ILE A 264 -7.83 28.32 2.10
CA ILE A 264 -8.70 28.77 1.00
C ILE A 264 -9.09 30.24 1.20
N ASN A 265 -9.45 30.64 2.42
CA ASN A 265 -9.77 32.04 2.73
C ASN A 265 -8.55 32.95 2.53
N ASP A 266 -7.36 32.55 3.02
CA ASP A 266 -6.12 33.32 2.82
C ASP A 266 -5.74 33.46 1.34
N VAL A 267 -5.93 32.41 0.53
CA VAL A 267 -5.74 32.48 -0.93
C VAL A 267 -6.75 33.42 -1.57
N ALA A 268 -8.01 33.42 -1.13
CA ALA A 268 -9.02 34.35 -1.63
C ALA A 268 -8.63 35.81 -1.36
N ASP A 269 -8.21 36.11 -0.13
CA ASP A 269 -7.73 37.44 0.27
C ASP A 269 -6.48 37.86 -0.55
N LYS A 270 -5.54 36.93 -0.79
CA LYS A 270 -4.35 37.17 -1.63
C LYS A 270 -4.73 37.47 -3.08
N LEU A 271 -5.74 36.80 -3.62
CA LEU A 271 -6.24 37.04 -4.97
C LEU A 271 -6.94 38.40 -5.07
N GLU A 272 -7.75 38.80 -4.08
CA GLU A 272 -8.38 40.12 -4.02
C GLU A 272 -7.32 41.25 -3.92
N GLN A 273 -6.27 41.04 -3.13
CA GLN A 273 -5.11 41.96 -3.10
C GLN A 273 -4.39 42.02 -4.45
N ALA A 274 -4.23 40.90 -5.15
CA ALA A 274 -3.63 40.91 -6.49
C ALA A 274 -4.51 41.65 -7.52
N GLU A 275 -5.83 41.43 -7.48
CA GLU A 275 -6.81 42.08 -8.38
C GLU A 275 -6.89 43.59 -8.15
N SER A 276 -7.02 44.04 -6.90
CA SER A 276 -7.07 45.47 -6.55
C SER A 276 -5.84 46.25 -6.98
N HIS A 277 -4.68 45.57 -7.07
CA HIS A 277 -3.44 46.17 -7.58
C HIS A 277 -3.38 46.17 -9.11
N LEU A 278 -3.90 45.15 -9.80
CA LEU A 278 -4.00 45.08 -11.26
C LEU A 278 -4.98 46.14 -11.82
N GLY A 279 -6.08 46.41 -11.11
CA GLY A 279 -7.09 47.40 -11.51
C GLY A 279 -6.61 48.87 -11.47
N ARG A 280 -5.51 49.17 -10.75
CA ARG A 280 -4.95 50.53 -10.64
C ARG A 280 -3.85 50.85 -11.64
N THR A 281 -3.22 49.84 -12.27
CA THR A 281 -2.00 50.01 -13.08
C THR A 281 -2.20 49.91 -14.60
N SER A 282 -3.40 49.63 -15.10
CA SER A 282 -3.64 49.40 -16.54
C SER A 282 -3.46 50.60 -17.50
N PHE A 283 -3.09 51.81 -17.04
CA PHE A 283 -3.08 53.01 -17.90
C PHE A 283 -1.78 53.81 -18.00
N LEU A 284 -0.65 53.36 -17.42
CA LEU A 284 0.64 54.08 -17.55
C LEU A 284 1.79 53.10 -17.89
N PRO A 285 2.70 53.47 -18.82
CA PRO A 285 3.90 52.66 -19.09
C PRO A 285 4.86 52.80 -17.90
N LEU A 286 5.06 51.71 -17.16
CA LEU A 286 5.86 51.70 -15.93
C LEU A 286 7.33 51.27 -16.17
N PRO A 287 8.30 51.81 -15.41
CA PRO A 287 9.70 51.42 -15.48
C PRO A 287 9.94 49.99 -14.95
N GLU A 288 11.10 49.43 -15.27
CA GLU A 288 11.53 48.03 -15.00
C GLU A 288 11.48 47.56 -13.53
N GLN A 289 11.19 48.47 -12.58
CA GLN A 289 11.08 48.21 -11.14
C GLN A 289 9.76 47.51 -10.73
N ASP A 290 8.77 47.47 -11.62
CA ASP A 290 7.45 46.84 -11.39
C ASP A 290 7.39 45.33 -11.67
N ARG A 291 8.49 44.66 -12.02
CA ARG A 291 8.54 43.18 -12.13
C ARG A 291 8.20 42.42 -10.82
N LYS A 292 8.04 43.12 -9.68
CA LYS A 292 7.47 42.55 -8.44
C LYS A 292 5.95 42.31 -8.53
N GLN A 293 5.26 42.87 -9.52
CA GLN A 293 3.81 42.71 -9.75
C GLN A 293 3.45 41.32 -10.28
N ASP A 294 4.24 40.76 -11.20
CA ASP A 294 4.06 39.38 -11.70
C ASP A 294 4.26 38.33 -10.60
N ASP A 295 4.97 38.69 -9.52
CA ASP A 295 5.34 37.80 -8.44
C ASP A 295 4.19 37.57 -7.43
N LYS A 296 3.27 38.52 -7.23
CA LYS A 296 2.15 38.36 -6.28
C LYS A 296 1.10 37.35 -6.79
N LEU A 297 0.67 37.50 -8.05
CA LEU A 297 -0.26 36.56 -8.66
C LEU A 297 0.37 35.17 -8.81
N ALA A 298 1.66 35.10 -9.17
CA ALA A 298 2.39 33.83 -9.23
C ALA A 298 2.49 33.15 -7.85
N LYS A 299 2.72 33.91 -6.77
CA LYS A 299 2.70 33.40 -5.38
C LYS A 299 1.31 32.89 -4.99
N ALA A 300 0.25 33.64 -5.27
CA ALA A 300 -1.12 33.20 -5.02
C ALA A 300 -1.47 31.92 -5.80
N ALA A 301 -1.05 31.83 -7.06
CA ALA A 301 -1.22 30.63 -7.87
C ALA A 301 -0.46 29.42 -7.31
N LYS A 302 0.76 29.64 -6.77
CA LYS A 302 1.56 28.60 -6.11
C LYS A 302 0.91 28.11 -4.81
N ASP A 303 0.36 29.04 -4.01
CA ASP A 303 -0.36 28.72 -2.76
C ASP A 303 -1.66 27.95 -3.06
N CYS A 304 -2.41 28.37 -4.09
CA CYS A 304 -3.60 27.66 -4.59
C CYS A 304 -3.27 26.24 -5.06
N THR A 305 -2.23 26.09 -5.88
CA THR A 305 -1.78 24.78 -6.38
C THR A 305 -1.39 23.86 -5.23
N LYS A 306 -0.65 24.37 -4.24
CA LYS A 306 -0.25 23.59 -3.07
C LYS A 306 -1.47 23.13 -2.26
N THR A 307 -2.41 24.02 -1.98
CA THR A 307 -3.66 23.69 -1.26
C THR A 307 -4.48 22.64 -2.00
N ALA A 308 -4.59 22.75 -3.33
CA ALA A 308 -5.28 21.77 -4.16
C ALA A 308 -4.60 20.39 -4.13
N VAL A 309 -3.27 20.33 -4.17
CA VAL A 309 -2.50 19.07 -4.08
C VAL A 309 -2.68 18.40 -2.71
N GLU A 310 -2.64 19.17 -1.61
CA GLU A 310 -2.86 18.63 -0.26
C GLU A 310 -4.28 18.05 -0.09
N ALA A 311 -5.29 18.74 -0.61
CA ALA A 311 -6.67 18.25 -0.63
C ALA A 311 -6.84 16.99 -1.50
N ALA A 312 -6.23 16.97 -2.70
CA ALA A 312 -6.27 15.82 -3.60
C ALA A 312 -5.61 14.57 -3.00
N ASN A 313 -4.46 14.72 -2.34
CA ASN A 313 -3.78 13.62 -1.64
C ASN A 313 -4.65 13.06 -0.50
N SER A 314 -5.33 13.92 0.25
CA SER A 314 -6.25 13.51 1.30
C SER A 314 -7.47 12.74 0.75
N LEU A 315 -8.04 13.20 -0.36
CA LEU A 315 -9.14 12.50 -1.06
C LEU A 315 -8.68 11.15 -1.62
N MET A 316 -7.48 11.10 -2.22
CA MET A 316 -6.90 9.86 -2.76
C MET A 316 -6.73 8.80 -1.67
N SER A 317 -6.27 9.18 -0.48
CA SER A 317 -6.18 8.29 0.68
C SER A 317 -7.54 7.74 1.08
N GLN A 318 -8.61 8.55 1.05
CA GLN A 318 -9.98 8.10 1.32
C GLN A 318 -10.51 7.15 0.24
N LEU A 319 -10.27 7.45 -1.04
CA LEU A 319 -10.67 6.58 -2.15
C LEU A 319 -9.97 5.23 -2.10
N ILE A 320 -8.67 5.21 -1.76
CA ILE A 320 -7.92 3.98 -1.54
C ILE A 320 -8.53 3.18 -0.40
N LYS A 321 -8.86 3.82 0.73
CA LYS A 321 -9.53 3.16 1.87
C LYS A 321 -10.91 2.62 1.50
N GLU A 322 -11.67 3.37 0.72
CA GLU A 322 -12.97 2.92 0.22
C GLU A 322 -12.81 1.70 -0.69
N ARG A 323 -11.81 1.68 -1.57
CA ARG A 323 -11.53 0.55 -2.46
C ARG A 323 -10.97 -0.66 -1.72
N LEU A 324 -10.19 -0.46 -0.66
CA LEU A 324 -9.57 -1.51 0.13
C LEU A 324 -10.54 -2.14 1.14
N PHE A 325 -11.32 -1.33 1.84
CA PHE A 325 -12.10 -1.77 3.02
C PHE A 325 -13.62 -1.78 2.80
N ASN A 326 -14.17 -0.99 1.88
CA ASN A 326 -15.60 -1.03 1.56
C ASN A 326 -15.91 -2.02 0.43
N GLN A 327 -15.18 -3.14 0.37
CA GLN A 327 -15.59 -4.29 -0.42
C GLN A 327 -16.61 -5.08 0.40
N LEU A 328 -17.72 -5.45 -0.23
CA LEU A 328 -18.72 -6.32 0.37
C LEU A 328 -18.05 -7.67 0.71
N ASP A 329 -17.87 -7.99 1.99
CA ASP A 329 -17.32 -9.26 2.48
C ASP A 329 -18.38 -10.39 2.40
N ALA A 330 -18.94 -10.58 1.20
CA ALA A 330 -19.93 -11.60 0.89
C ALA A 330 -19.70 -12.15 -0.54
N PRO A 331 -18.61 -12.93 -0.74
CA PRO A 331 -18.24 -13.46 -2.05
C PRO A 331 -19.25 -14.45 -2.63
N LEU A 332 -20.00 -15.19 -1.80
CA LEU A 332 -21.06 -16.08 -2.28
C LEU A 332 -22.26 -15.28 -2.77
N PHE A 333 -22.62 -14.18 -2.10
CA PHE A 333 -23.65 -13.25 -2.58
C PHE A 333 -23.29 -12.63 -3.92
N ILE A 334 -22.05 -12.17 -4.09
CA ILE A 334 -21.57 -11.61 -5.36
C ILE A 334 -21.73 -12.64 -6.47
N THR A 335 -21.29 -13.88 -6.25
CA THR A 335 -21.38 -14.95 -7.25
C THR A 335 -22.83 -15.35 -7.53
N TRP A 336 -23.67 -15.42 -6.50
CA TRP A 336 -25.11 -15.68 -6.64
C TRP A 336 -25.78 -14.63 -7.53
N TYR A 337 -25.51 -13.34 -7.31
CA TYR A 337 -26.06 -12.28 -8.15
C TYR A 337 -25.55 -12.36 -9.60
N GLN A 338 -24.28 -12.71 -9.82
CA GLN A 338 -23.75 -12.95 -11.16
C GLN A 338 -24.49 -14.09 -11.88
N CYS A 339 -24.85 -15.17 -11.17
CA CYS A 339 -25.67 -16.25 -11.72
C CYS A 339 -27.08 -15.77 -12.07
N VAL A 340 -27.71 -14.94 -11.22
CA VAL A 340 -29.02 -14.34 -11.49
C VAL A 340 -28.98 -13.47 -12.75
N VAL A 341 -27.98 -12.60 -12.87
CA VAL A 341 -27.77 -11.77 -14.07
C VAL A 341 -27.56 -12.65 -15.30
N THR A 342 -26.80 -13.73 -15.19
CA THR A 342 -26.58 -14.68 -16.30
C THR A 342 -27.89 -15.32 -16.77
N VAL A 343 -28.73 -15.79 -15.84
CA VAL A 343 -30.06 -16.34 -16.17
C VAL A 343 -30.94 -15.26 -16.81
N GLY A 344 -30.90 -14.03 -16.29
CA GLY A 344 -31.62 -12.88 -16.84
C GLY A 344 -31.22 -12.54 -18.28
N ILE A 345 -29.91 -12.51 -18.57
CA ILE A 345 -29.37 -12.27 -19.92
C ILE A 345 -29.82 -13.39 -20.86
N CYS A 346 -29.68 -14.65 -20.47
CA CYS A 346 -30.12 -15.79 -21.27
C CYS A 346 -31.63 -15.76 -21.55
N ALA A 347 -32.45 -15.37 -20.57
CA ALA A 347 -33.89 -15.23 -20.71
C ALA A 347 -34.26 -14.07 -21.67
N LEU A 348 -33.60 -12.93 -21.53
CA LEU A 348 -33.81 -11.75 -22.35
C LEU A 348 -33.43 -12.02 -23.82
N LEU A 349 -32.25 -12.60 -24.06
CA LEU A 349 -31.80 -12.99 -25.39
C LEU A 349 -32.68 -14.08 -26.01
N GLY A 350 -33.15 -15.04 -25.20
CA GLY A 350 -34.08 -16.09 -25.64
C GLY A 350 -35.46 -15.54 -26.05
N ASN A 351 -35.94 -14.47 -25.43
CA ASN A 351 -37.19 -13.79 -25.82
C ASN A 351 -37.01 -12.90 -27.06
N LEU A 352 -35.86 -12.23 -27.20
CA LEU A 352 -35.53 -11.41 -28.37
C LEU A 352 -35.27 -12.22 -29.63
N ASN A 353 -34.95 -13.52 -29.51
CA ASN A 353 -34.83 -14.45 -30.64
C ASN A 353 -36.05 -14.40 -31.58
N LYS A 354 -37.26 -14.18 -31.04
CA LYS A 354 -38.48 -14.09 -31.87
C LYS A 354 -38.54 -12.85 -32.80
N ARG A 355 -37.69 -11.83 -32.61
CA ARG A 355 -37.73 -10.56 -33.35
C ARG A 355 -36.53 -10.30 -34.28
N ILE A 356 -35.40 -11.00 -34.11
CA ILE A 356 -34.15 -10.70 -34.83
C ILE A 356 -33.54 -12.00 -35.39
N THR A 357 -33.40 -12.09 -36.72
CA THR A 357 -32.93 -13.29 -37.45
C THR A 357 -31.52 -13.76 -37.06
N PHE A 358 -30.65 -12.84 -36.62
CA PHE A 358 -29.29 -13.14 -36.14
C PHE A 358 -29.29 -13.87 -34.78
N LEU A 359 -30.37 -13.77 -33.99
CA LEU A 359 -30.51 -14.42 -32.68
C LEU A 359 -31.09 -15.85 -32.77
N SER A 360 -31.27 -16.41 -33.97
CA SER A 360 -31.83 -17.75 -34.20
C SER A 360 -31.09 -18.90 -33.50
N LYS A 361 -29.84 -18.70 -33.09
CA LYS A 361 -29.05 -19.66 -32.28
C LYS A 361 -29.37 -19.67 -30.78
N PHE A 362 -30.16 -18.70 -30.28
CA PHE A 362 -30.49 -18.60 -28.85
C PHE A 362 -31.68 -19.50 -28.51
N PRO A 363 -31.58 -20.40 -27.52
CA PRO A 363 -32.69 -21.27 -27.17
C PRO A 363 -33.90 -20.46 -26.66
N THR A 364 -35.10 -20.85 -27.07
CA THR A 364 -36.33 -20.31 -26.49
C THR A 364 -36.37 -20.69 -25.00
N PHE A 365 -36.74 -19.73 -24.15
CA PHE A 365 -36.76 -19.93 -22.70
C PHE A 365 -37.86 -20.92 -22.31
N LYS A 366 -37.53 -22.21 -22.27
CA LYS A 366 -38.32 -23.28 -21.67
C LYS A 366 -37.43 -24.04 -20.70
N ILE A 367 -37.67 -23.88 -19.40
CA ILE A 367 -36.98 -24.63 -18.35
C ILE A 367 -37.63 -26.01 -18.30
N ASP A 368 -36.89 -27.02 -18.75
CA ASP A 368 -37.25 -28.41 -18.59
C ASP A 368 -36.56 -28.95 -17.33
N LEU A 369 -37.37 -29.38 -16.36
CA LEU A 369 -36.91 -29.93 -15.08
C LEU A 369 -36.05 -31.18 -15.27
N LYS A 370 -36.24 -31.94 -16.35
CA LYS A 370 -35.43 -33.13 -16.65
C LYS A 370 -34.00 -32.74 -16.99
N ILE A 371 -33.83 -31.74 -17.87
CA ILE A 371 -32.52 -31.22 -18.26
C ILE A 371 -31.84 -30.51 -17.08
N ALA A 372 -32.60 -29.78 -16.26
CA ALA A 372 -32.09 -29.18 -15.04
C ALA A 372 -31.51 -30.23 -14.08
N ARG A 373 -32.18 -31.38 -13.92
CA ARG A 373 -31.71 -32.50 -13.11
C ARG A 373 -30.45 -33.15 -13.71
N ASP A 374 -30.38 -33.31 -15.02
CA ASP A 374 -29.23 -33.92 -15.70
C ASP A 374 -27.97 -33.02 -15.63
N VAL A 375 -28.16 -31.69 -15.57
CA VAL A 375 -27.07 -30.69 -15.41
C VAL A 375 -26.71 -30.45 -13.94
N LEU A 376 -27.53 -30.89 -12.97
CA LEU A 376 -27.31 -30.65 -11.54
C LEU A 376 -25.92 -31.08 -11.02
N PRO A 377 -25.35 -32.23 -11.42
CA PRO A 377 -24.00 -32.62 -10.97
C PRO A 377 -22.93 -31.59 -11.33
N LEU A 378 -23.01 -30.99 -12.53
CA LEU A 378 -22.12 -29.91 -12.94
C LEU A 378 -22.27 -28.69 -12.02
N SER A 379 -23.51 -28.31 -11.70
CA SER A 379 -23.80 -27.16 -10.84
C SER A 379 -23.29 -27.35 -9.41
N VAL A 380 -23.35 -28.57 -8.88
CA VAL A 380 -22.76 -28.91 -7.58
C VAL A 380 -21.24 -28.76 -7.62
N MET A 381 -20.57 -29.28 -8.67
CA MET A 381 -19.12 -29.13 -8.82
C MET A 381 -18.71 -27.65 -8.97
N PHE A 382 -19.48 -26.87 -9.73
CA PHE A 382 -19.28 -25.44 -9.92
C PHE A 382 -19.38 -24.66 -8.60
N VAL A 383 -20.45 -24.90 -7.82
CA VAL A 383 -20.65 -24.22 -6.53
C VAL A 383 -19.56 -24.62 -5.53
N ALA A 384 -19.22 -25.90 -5.44
CA ALA A 384 -18.12 -26.38 -4.58
C ALA A 384 -16.77 -25.75 -4.97
N MET A 385 -16.49 -25.64 -6.28
CA MET A 385 -15.30 -24.97 -6.80
C MET A 385 -15.20 -23.52 -6.33
N ILE A 386 -16.31 -22.76 -6.36
CA ILE A 386 -16.31 -21.35 -5.91
C ILE A 386 -16.06 -21.25 -4.40
N ILE A 387 -16.71 -22.09 -3.59
CA ILE A 387 -16.56 -22.09 -2.13
C ILE A 387 -15.10 -22.37 -1.76
N PHE A 388 -14.54 -23.48 -2.26
CA PHE A 388 -13.17 -23.85 -1.90
C PHE A 388 -12.14 -22.86 -2.45
N ASN A 389 -12.35 -22.25 -3.62
CA ASN A 389 -11.49 -21.17 -4.11
C ASN A 389 -11.48 -19.97 -3.16
N ASN A 390 -12.66 -19.51 -2.73
CA ASN A 390 -12.79 -18.37 -1.83
C ASN A 390 -12.20 -18.67 -0.44
N LEU A 391 -12.43 -19.87 0.09
CA LEU A 391 -11.83 -20.30 1.36
C LEU A 391 -10.30 -20.40 1.26
N THR A 392 -9.77 -20.87 0.12
CA THR A 392 -8.32 -20.94 -0.11
C THR A 392 -7.70 -19.54 -0.06
N LEU A 393 -8.29 -18.57 -0.77
CA LEU A 393 -7.81 -17.17 -0.77
C LEU A 393 -7.97 -16.47 0.59
N LYS A 394 -8.90 -16.93 1.43
CA LYS A 394 -9.07 -16.41 2.79
C LYS A 394 -7.97 -16.86 3.75
N TYR A 395 -7.50 -18.10 3.61
CA TYR A 395 -6.55 -18.71 4.56
C TYR A 395 -5.13 -18.86 4.01
N LEU A 396 -4.90 -18.60 2.72
CA LEU A 396 -3.59 -18.71 2.08
C LEU A 396 -3.24 -17.47 1.29
N THR A 397 -1.94 -17.22 1.17
CA THR A 397 -1.38 -16.16 0.33
C THR A 397 -1.73 -16.41 -1.13
N VAL A 398 -1.85 -15.32 -1.91
CA VAL A 398 -2.10 -15.41 -3.37
C VAL A 398 -1.01 -16.24 -4.06
N SER A 399 0.25 -16.12 -3.60
CA SER A 399 1.36 -16.90 -4.12
C SER A 399 1.19 -18.40 -3.89
N PHE A 400 0.78 -18.82 -2.69
CA PHE A 400 0.54 -20.23 -2.39
C PHE A 400 -0.73 -20.77 -3.04
N TYR A 401 -1.78 -19.96 -3.16
CA TYR A 401 -2.99 -20.30 -3.94
C TYR A 401 -2.64 -20.70 -5.38
N MET A 402 -1.72 -19.97 -6.04
CA MET A 402 -1.29 -20.29 -7.40
C MET A 402 -0.51 -21.61 -7.49
N VAL A 403 0.31 -21.89 -6.49
CA VAL A 403 1.03 -23.16 -6.36
C VAL A 403 0.04 -24.31 -6.16
N GLY A 404 -0.95 -24.16 -5.28
CA GLY A 404 -2.04 -25.12 -5.10
C GLY A 404 -2.88 -25.35 -6.36
N ARG A 405 -3.11 -24.30 -7.16
CA ARG A 405 -3.87 -24.37 -8.42
C ARG A 405 -3.24 -25.30 -9.45
N SER A 406 -1.92 -25.44 -9.44
CA SER A 406 -1.20 -26.35 -10.34
C SER A 406 -1.55 -27.83 -10.16
N LEU A 407 -2.02 -28.23 -8.97
CA LEU A 407 -2.52 -29.58 -8.72
C LEU A 407 -3.78 -29.91 -9.52
N THR A 408 -4.48 -28.91 -10.07
CA THR A 408 -5.64 -29.13 -10.95
C THR A 408 -5.25 -30.01 -12.13
N THR A 409 -4.04 -29.85 -12.69
CA THR A 409 -3.55 -30.67 -13.81
C THR A 409 -3.44 -32.15 -13.39
N ILE A 410 -2.92 -32.42 -12.19
CA ILE A 410 -2.75 -33.78 -11.66
C ILE A 410 -4.11 -34.40 -11.37
N ALA A 411 -5.00 -33.66 -10.67
CA ALA A 411 -6.35 -34.11 -10.39
C ALA A 411 -7.09 -34.45 -11.70
N ASN A 412 -6.95 -33.60 -12.73
CA ASN A 412 -7.58 -33.83 -14.02
C ASN A 412 -7.04 -35.09 -14.72
N VAL A 413 -5.74 -35.35 -14.67
CA VAL A 413 -5.14 -36.60 -15.19
C VAL A 413 -5.75 -37.82 -14.50
N VAL A 414 -5.82 -37.80 -13.17
CA VAL A 414 -6.40 -38.89 -12.37
C VAL A 414 -7.88 -39.10 -12.71
N PHE A 415 -8.69 -38.05 -12.69
CA PHE A 415 -10.13 -38.16 -12.98
C PHE A 415 -10.43 -38.47 -14.44
N THR A 416 -9.60 -38.03 -15.39
CA THR A 416 -9.75 -38.40 -16.80
C THR A 416 -9.45 -39.89 -16.99
N TYR A 417 -8.47 -40.45 -16.29
CA TYR A 417 -8.22 -41.89 -16.29
C TYR A 417 -9.38 -42.66 -15.64
N VAL A 418 -9.83 -42.25 -14.46
CA VAL A 418 -10.87 -42.97 -13.67
C VAL A 418 -12.26 -42.85 -14.30
N MET A 419 -12.66 -41.66 -14.77
CA MET A 419 -14.03 -41.40 -15.25
C MET A 419 -14.20 -41.60 -16.76
N LEU A 420 -13.17 -41.31 -17.57
CA LEU A 420 -13.21 -41.42 -19.03
C LEU A 420 -12.43 -42.63 -19.58
N GLY A 421 -11.69 -43.36 -18.74
CA GLY A 421 -10.94 -44.55 -19.15
C GLY A 421 -9.74 -44.28 -20.07
N GLN A 422 -9.33 -43.03 -20.23
CA GLN A 422 -8.25 -42.65 -21.15
C GLN A 422 -6.88 -42.91 -20.52
N LYS A 423 -6.08 -43.79 -21.12
CA LYS A 423 -4.72 -44.09 -20.66
C LYS A 423 -3.80 -42.87 -20.84
N THR A 424 -2.91 -42.67 -19.86
CA THR A 424 -1.90 -41.59 -19.85
C THR A 424 -0.52 -42.16 -20.15
N SER A 425 0.23 -41.52 -21.03
CA SER A 425 1.60 -41.91 -21.35
C SER A 425 2.56 -41.74 -20.18
N TYR A 426 3.62 -42.56 -20.15
CA TYR A 426 4.72 -42.43 -19.20
C TYR A 426 5.36 -41.04 -19.24
N LYS A 427 5.49 -40.43 -20.42
CA LYS A 427 6.02 -39.05 -20.58
C LYS A 427 5.17 -38.01 -19.85
N ALA A 428 3.84 -38.20 -19.84
CA ALA A 428 2.92 -37.31 -19.14
C ALA A 428 2.98 -37.49 -17.62
N LEU A 429 3.25 -38.71 -17.13
CA LEU A 429 3.45 -39.00 -15.71
C LEU A 429 4.73 -38.35 -15.15
N VAL A 430 5.83 -38.36 -15.90
CA VAL A 430 7.08 -37.65 -15.53
C VAL A 430 6.84 -36.15 -15.34
N CYS A 431 6.05 -35.54 -16.24
CA CYS A 431 5.69 -34.12 -16.12
C CYS A 431 4.83 -33.84 -14.87
N CYS A 432 3.93 -34.76 -14.48
CA CYS A 432 3.18 -34.65 -13.23
C CYS A 432 4.12 -34.71 -12.02
N GLY A 433 5.15 -35.55 -12.05
CA GLY A 433 6.20 -35.60 -11.02
C GLY A 433 6.91 -34.26 -10.84
N LEU A 434 7.26 -33.57 -11.94
CA LEU A 434 7.85 -32.22 -11.88
C LEU A 434 6.93 -31.19 -11.21
N ILE A 435 5.63 -31.23 -11.51
CA ILE A 435 4.63 -30.34 -10.89
C ILE A 435 4.53 -30.61 -9.38
N ILE A 436 4.52 -31.87 -8.97
CA ILE A 436 4.49 -32.27 -7.55
C ILE A 436 5.73 -31.77 -6.81
N SER A 437 6.93 -31.94 -7.39
CA SER A 437 8.17 -31.43 -6.81
C SER A 437 8.15 -29.91 -6.65
N GLY A 438 7.67 -29.18 -7.67
CA GLY A 438 7.50 -27.73 -7.58
C GLY A 438 6.53 -27.30 -6.48
N PHE A 439 5.46 -28.06 -6.25
CA PHE A 439 4.49 -27.83 -5.18
C PHE A 439 5.11 -28.01 -3.79
N PHE A 440 5.85 -29.09 -3.54
CA PHE A 440 6.51 -29.32 -2.25
C PHE A 440 7.55 -28.25 -1.93
N LEU A 441 8.35 -27.83 -2.93
CA LEU A 441 9.29 -26.71 -2.76
C LEU A 441 8.58 -25.40 -2.39
N GLY A 442 7.34 -25.20 -2.88
CA GLY A 442 6.51 -24.05 -2.50
C GLY A 442 5.97 -24.12 -1.08
N ILE A 443 5.63 -25.32 -0.58
CA ILE A 443 5.21 -25.53 0.82
C ILE A 443 6.36 -25.23 1.79
N ASP A 444 7.56 -25.76 1.51
CA ASP A 444 8.71 -25.61 2.42
C ASP A 444 9.08 -24.14 2.62
N GLN A 445 8.92 -23.31 1.59
CA GLN A 445 9.15 -21.88 1.68
C GLN A 445 8.14 -21.16 2.60
N GLU A 446 6.84 -21.44 2.44
CA GLU A 446 5.77 -20.82 3.25
C GLU A 446 5.82 -21.32 4.70
N ASN A 447 6.23 -22.57 4.92
CA ASN A 447 6.46 -23.12 6.25
C ASN A 447 7.63 -22.41 6.96
N ALA A 448 8.72 -22.14 6.23
CA ALA A 448 9.86 -21.38 6.75
C ALA A 448 9.52 -19.92 7.11
N LEU A 449 8.49 -19.34 6.47
CA LEU A 449 8.00 -17.99 6.73
C LEU A 449 6.95 -17.94 7.87
N GLY A 450 6.49 -19.09 8.36
CA GLY A 450 5.50 -19.19 9.44
C GLY A 450 4.07 -18.80 9.06
N THR A 451 3.77 -18.70 7.77
CA THR A 451 2.49 -18.21 7.20
C THR A 451 1.53 -19.33 6.78
N LEU A 452 1.92 -20.61 6.94
CA LEU A 452 1.17 -21.75 6.43
C LEU A 452 -0.04 -22.12 7.30
N SER A 453 -1.25 -22.01 6.75
CA SER A 453 -2.48 -22.57 7.33
C SER A 453 -2.75 -23.98 6.79
N MET A 454 -2.75 -24.99 7.66
CA MET A 454 -3.06 -26.38 7.29
C MET A 454 -4.49 -26.54 6.73
N PHE A 455 -5.44 -25.81 7.31
CA PHE A 455 -6.81 -25.77 6.80
C PHE A 455 -6.87 -25.11 5.42
N GLY A 456 -6.12 -24.02 5.23
CA GLY A 456 -5.96 -23.38 3.94
C GLY A 456 -5.41 -24.34 2.88
N ALA A 457 -4.33 -25.06 3.19
CA ALA A 457 -3.72 -26.04 2.29
C ALA A 457 -4.71 -27.13 1.87
N PHE A 458 -5.50 -27.66 2.81
CA PHE A 458 -6.60 -28.59 2.49
C PHE A 458 -7.64 -27.98 1.54
N CYS A 459 -8.11 -26.77 1.83
CA CYS A 459 -9.04 -26.05 0.94
C CYS A 459 -8.46 -25.84 -0.46
N GLY A 460 -7.15 -25.55 -0.57
CA GLY A 460 -6.46 -25.37 -1.85
C GLY A 460 -6.43 -26.64 -2.69
N VAL A 461 -6.10 -27.79 -2.09
CA VAL A 461 -6.14 -29.09 -2.76
C VAL A 461 -7.58 -29.44 -3.18
N ALA A 462 -8.54 -29.27 -2.28
CA ALA A 462 -9.96 -29.51 -2.57
C ALA A 462 -10.45 -28.62 -3.74
N SER A 463 -10.06 -27.34 -3.75
CA SER A 463 -10.41 -26.43 -4.83
C SER A 463 -9.91 -26.93 -6.19
N SER A 464 -8.64 -27.32 -6.28
CA SER A 464 -8.03 -27.85 -7.50
C SER A 464 -8.73 -29.11 -8.02
N ILE A 465 -9.23 -29.97 -7.12
CA ILE A 465 -10.05 -31.13 -7.47
C ILE A 465 -11.38 -30.71 -8.09
N PHE A 466 -12.11 -29.79 -7.45
CA PHE A 466 -13.40 -29.32 -7.97
C PHE A 466 -13.27 -28.51 -9.26
N VAL A 467 -12.18 -27.77 -9.47
CA VAL A 467 -11.88 -27.13 -10.77
C VAL A 467 -11.74 -28.19 -11.87
N ALA A 468 -10.98 -29.26 -11.61
CA ALA A 468 -10.79 -30.34 -12.57
C ALA A 468 -12.11 -31.05 -12.89
N LEU A 469 -12.88 -31.41 -11.85
CA LEU A 469 -14.19 -32.05 -12.00
C LEU A 469 -15.19 -31.16 -12.75
N ASN A 470 -15.24 -29.86 -12.44
CA ASN A 470 -16.12 -28.91 -13.12
C ASN A 470 -15.86 -28.89 -14.65
N ALA A 471 -14.60 -28.90 -15.08
CA ALA A 471 -14.25 -28.97 -16.50
C ALA A 471 -14.67 -30.31 -17.16
N ILE A 472 -14.47 -31.43 -16.46
CA ILE A 472 -14.87 -32.77 -16.94
C ILE A 472 -16.39 -32.87 -17.08
N TYR A 473 -17.14 -32.49 -16.04
CA TYR A 473 -18.60 -32.50 -16.07
C TYR A 473 -19.17 -31.51 -17.09
N THR A 474 -18.50 -30.39 -17.36
CA THR A 474 -18.90 -29.47 -18.44
C THR A 474 -18.90 -30.19 -19.79
N SER A 475 -17.84 -30.93 -20.10
CA SER A 475 -17.77 -31.73 -21.32
C SER A 475 -18.77 -32.89 -21.33
N ARG A 476 -19.02 -33.52 -20.18
CA ARG A 476 -19.95 -34.66 -20.04
C ARG A 476 -21.42 -34.28 -20.13
N CYS A 477 -21.81 -33.10 -19.65
CA CYS A 477 -23.18 -32.60 -19.68
C CYS A 477 -23.52 -31.87 -20.99
N LEU A 478 -22.52 -31.55 -21.82
CA LEU A 478 -22.71 -30.86 -23.11
C LEU A 478 -23.67 -31.62 -24.08
N PRO A 479 -23.61 -32.96 -24.19
CA PRO A 479 -24.56 -33.73 -25.01
C PRO A 479 -26.00 -33.70 -24.48
N CYS A 480 -26.21 -33.52 -23.17
CA CYS A 480 -27.55 -33.46 -22.55
C CYS A 480 -28.33 -32.19 -22.93
N VAL A 481 -27.65 -31.20 -23.51
CA VAL A 481 -28.22 -29.90 -23.90
C VAL A 481 -28.06 -29.62 -25.40
N ASP A 482 -28.09 -30.68 -26.22
CA ASP A 482 -27.97 -30.62 -27.69
C ASP A 482 -26.68 -29.94 -28.16
N ASN A 483 -25.58 -30.09 -27.41
CA ASN A 483 -24.30 -29.43 -27.68
C ASN A 483 -24.36 -27.89 -27.73
N ASN A 484 -25.38 -27.28 -27.11
CA ASN A 484 -25.52 -25.84 -27.04
C ASN A 484 -24.94 -25.29 -25.73
N VAL A 485 -23.79 -24.61 -25.82
CA VAL A 485 -23.11 -23.99 -24.67
C VAL A 485 -24.00 -22.96 -23.96
N TRP A 486 -24.85 -22.23 -24.69
CA TRP A 486 -25.77 -21.26 -24.08
C TRP A 486 -26.80 -21.94 -23.18
N ARG A 487 -27.32 -23.09 -23.64
CA ARG A 487 -28.27 -23.90 -22.87
C ARG A 487 -27.58 -24.49 -21.64
N LEU A 488 -26.34 -24.99 -21.78
CA LEU A 488 -25.55 -25.46 -20.64
C LEU A 488 -25.35 -24.36 -19.59
N CYS A 489 -24.94 -23.17 -20.02
CA CYS A 489 -24.71 -22.01 -19.16
C CYS A 489 -25.98 -21.60 -18.41
N LEU A 490 -27.13 -21.58 -19.10
CA LEU A 490 -28.43 -21.26 -18.50
C LEU A 490 -28.80 -22.27 -17.40
N TYR A 491 -28.82 -23.58 -17.69
CA TYR A 491 -29.21 -24.60 -16.72
C TYR A 491 -28.22 -24.68 -15.54
N ASN A 492 -26.93 -24.51 -15.81
CA ASN A 492 -25.92 -24.50 -14.75
C ASN A 492 -26.10 -23.33 -13.78
N ASN A 493 -26.28 -22.11 -14.30
CA ASN A 493 -26.48 -20.92 -13.47
C ASN A 493 -27.85 -20.93 -12.78
N PHE A 494 -28.89 -21.48 -13.41
CA PHE A 494 -30.21 -21.64 -12.79
C PHE A 494 -30.14 -22.56 -11.57
N ASN A 495 -29.53 -23.74 -11.70
CA ASN A 495 -29.30 -24.64 -10.58
C ASN A 495 -28.39 -24.00 -9.51
N ALA A 496 -27.34 -23.29 -9.91
CA ALA A 496 -26.45 -22.59 -8.98
C ALA A 496 -27.17 -21.52 -8.16
N CYS A 497 -28.12 -20.77 -8.75
CA CYS A 497 -28.93 -19.80 -8.02
C CYS A 497 -29.68 -20.44 -6.84
N ILE A 498 -30.16 -21.67 -7.00
CA ILE A 498 -30.86 -22.41 -5.94
C ILE A 498 -29.86 -22.93 -4.91
N LEU A 499 -28.71 -23.49 -5.35
CA LEU A 499 -27.69 -24.07 -4.47
C LEU A 499 -26.99 -23.03 -3.59
N PHE A 500 -26.78 -21.80 -4.05
CA PHE A 500 -26.11 -20.75 -3.27
C PHE A 500 -26.95 -20.21 -2.10
N LEU A 501 -28.29 -20.27 -2.16
CA LEU A 501 -29.17 -19.74 -1.10
C LEU A 501 -28.93 -20.38 0.28
N PRO A 502 -28.99 -21.72 0.46
CA PRO A 502 -28.72 -22.33 1.75
C PRO A 502 -27.27 -22.13 2.21
N LEU A 503 -26.33 -22.02 1.27
CA LEU A 503 -24.92 -21.78 1.59
C LEU A 503 -24.69 -20.36 2.14
N MET A 504 -25.31 -19.34 1.56
CA MET A 504 -25.22 -17.97 2.08
C MET A 504 -25.79 -17.86 3.50
N VAL A 505 -26.81 -18.65 3.83
CA VAL A 505 -27.34 -18.75 5.21
C VAL A 505 -26.30 -19.41 6.12
N PHE A 506 -25.74 -20.54 5.70
CA PHE A 506 -24.74 -21.27 6.48
C PHE A 506 -23.46 -20.46 6.78
N PHE A 507 -23.00 -19.66 5.81
CA PHE A 507 -21.82 -18.80 5.97
C PHE A 507 -22.12 -17.43 6.60
N GLY A 508 -23.39 -17.13 6.92
CA GLY A 508 -23.77 -15.87 7.57
C GLY A 508 -23.69 -14.62 6.67
N GLU A 509 -23.59 -14.78 5.35
CA GLU A 509 -23.45 -13.65 4.43
C GLU A 509 -24.74 -12.80 4.35
N PHE A 510 -25.91 -13.38 4.62
CA PHE A 510 -27.17 -12.63 4.64
C PHE A 510 -27.16 -11.46 5.63
N SER A 511 -26.60 -11.65 6.83
CA SER A 511 -26.48 -10.56 7.80
C SER A 511 -25.51 -9.47 7.35
N ILE A 512 -24.45 -9.83 6.62
CA ILE A 512 -23.45 -8.88 6.12
C ILE A 512 -24.08 -8.03 5.00
N VAL A 513 -24.83 -8.66 4.10
CA VAL A 513 -25.49 -8.00 2.97
C VAL A 513 -26.58 -7.04 3.44
N ILE A 514 -27.43 -7.46 4.38
CA ILE A 514 -28.52 -6.61 4.91
C ILE A 514 -27.98 -5.37 5.63
N ASN A 515 -26.88 -5.53 6.38
CA ASN A 515 -26.26 -4.44 7.12
C ASN A 515 -25.31 -3.58 6.25
N TYR A 516 -25.17 -3.90 4.97
CA TYR A 516 -24.27 -3.16 4.08
C TYR A 516 -24.88 -1.82 3.68
N SER A 517 -24.25 -0.73 4.14
CA SER A 517 -24.74 0.64 3.98
C SER A 517 -24.95 1.09 2.53
N LYS A 518 -24.21 0.49 1.56
CA LYS A 518 -24.30 0.86 0.14
C LYS A 518 -25.21 -0.06 -0.68
N ILE A 519 -25.98 -0.95 -0.07
CA ILE A 519 -26.86 -1.87 -0.80
C ILE A 519 -27.95 -1.14 -1.61
N PHE A 520 -28.36 0.06 -1.19
CA PHE A 520 -29.35 0.87 -1.91
C PHE A 520 -28.74 1.81 -2.96
N ASN A 521 -27.41 1.83 -3.11
CA ASN A 521 -26.75 2.74 -4.02
C ASN A 521 -26.78 2.23 -5.47
N LEU A 522 -27.13 3.12 -6.42
CA LEU A 522 -27.16 2.80 -7.85
C LEU A 522 -25.77 2.37 -8.40
N PRO A 523 -24.64 3.03 -8.04
CA PRO A 523 -23.32 2.62 -8.51
C PRO A 523 -22.93 1.19 -8.10
N PHE A 524 -23.38 0.74 -6.93
CA PHE A 524 -23.16 -0.62 -6.47
C PHE A 524 -23.83 -1.64 -7.39
N TRP A 525 -25.13 -1.45 -7.68
CA TRP A 525 -25.86 -2.34 -8.58
C TRP A 525 -25.37 -2.29 -10.02
N PHE A 526 -24.91 -1.12 -10.49
CA PHE A 526 -24.25 -1.01 -11.79
C PHE A 526 -22.98 -1.86 -11.85
N ALA A 527 -22.10 -1.73 -10.85
CA ALA A 527 -20.87 -2.52 -10.76
C ALA A 527 -21.15 -4.03 -10.64
N MET A 528 -22.13 -4.41 -9.82
CA MET A 528 -22.57 -5.80 -9.64
C MET A 528 -23.12 -6.40 -10.94
N THR A 529 -23.90 -5.62 -11.70
CA THR A 529 -24.47 -6.06 -12.99
C THR A 529 -23.40 -6.16 -14.08
N MET A 530 -22.45 -5.22 -14.10
CA MET A 530 -21.29 -5.27 -14.99
C MET A 530 -20.41 -6.49 -14.70
N ALA A 531 -20.19 -6.80 -13.42
CA ALA A 531 -19.49 -8.03 -13.00
C ALA A 531 -20.25 -9.28 -13.45
N GLY A 532 -21.59 -9.28 -13.37
CA GLY A 532 -22.44 -10.35 -13.91
C GLY A 532 -22.31 -10.53 -15.42
N LEU A 533 -22.30 -9.45 -16.20
CA LEU A 533 -22.08 -9.47 -17.65
C LEU A 533 -20.73 -10.12 -18.00
N LEU A 534 -19.65 -9.71 -17.32
CA LEU A 534 -18.32 -10.28 -17.52
C LEU A 534 -18.26 -11.76 -17.10
N GLY A 535 -18.92 -12.11 -15.98
CA GLY A 535 -19.05 -13.49 -15.52
C GLY A 535 -19.74 -14.39 -16.54
N PHE A 536 -20.81 -13.91 -17.15
CA PHE A 536 -21.51 -14.60 -18.24
C PHE A 536 -20.60 -14.81 -19.46
N SER A 537 -19.90 -13.77 -19.92
CA SER A 537 -18.96 -13.87 -21.04
C SER A 537 -17.86 -14.89 -20.77
N MET A 538 -17.28 -14.88 -19.57
CA MET A 538 -16.28 -15.86 -19.16
C MET A 538 -16.84 -17.28 -19.14
N GLY A 539 -18.05 -17.48 -18.59
CA GLY A 539 -18.72 -18.78 -18.58
C GLY A 539 -18.97 -19.33 -19.98
N TYR A 540 -19.39 -18.48 -20.92
CA TYR A 540 -19.55 -18.84 -22.32
C TYR A 540 -18.22 -19.24 -22.98
N VAL A 541 -17.19 -18.40 -22.85
CA VAL A 541 -15.86 -18.67 -23.44
C VAL A 541 -15.28 -19.97 -22.89
N THR A 542 -15.41 -20.22 -21.58
CA THR A 542 -14.97 -21.48 -20.97
C THR A 542 -15.71 -22.69 -21.53
N GLY A 543 -17.04 -22.64 -21.64
CA GLY A 543 -17.82 -23.74 -22.21
C GLY A 543 -17.49 -23.99 -23.68
N PHE A 544 -17.33 -22.92 -24.47
CA PHE A 544 -16.95 -22.99 -25.88
C PHE A 544 -15.53 -23.54 -26.07
N GLN A 545 -14.58 -23.11 -25.24
CA GLN A 545 -13.21 -23.62 -25.26
C GLN A 545 -13.19 -25.13 -24.96
N ILE A 546 -13.93 -25.59 -23.95
CA ILE A 546 -14.02 -27.02 -23.60
C ILE A 546 -14.65 -27.82 -24.74
N GLN A 547 -15.71 -27.30 -25.37
CA GLN A 547 -16.37 -27.94 -26.51
C GLN A 547 -15.42 -28.10 -27.71
N MET A 548 -14.65 -27.07 -28.04
CA MET A 548 -13.76 -27.07 -29.21
C MET A 548 -12.43 -27.79 -28.96
N THR A 549 -12.06 -28.01 -27.71
CA THR A 549 -10.78 -28.62 -27.34
C THR A 549 -10.98 -29.83 -26.43
N SER A 550 -10.65 -29.70 -25.15
CA SER A 550 -10.89 -30.71 -24.14
C SER A 550 -10.86 -30.07 -22.74
N PRO A 551 -11.44 -30.72 -21.71
CA PRO A 551 -11.28 -30.31 -20.32
C PRO A 551 -9.80 -30.17 -19.90
N LEU A 552 -8.93 -31.01 -20.46
CA LEU A 552 -7.49 -30.98 -20.20
C LEU A 552 -6.84 -29.71 -20.75
N THR A 553 -7.13 -29.38 -22.01
CA THR A 553 -6.61 -28.18 -22.66
C THR A 553 -7.06 -26.89 -21.96
N HIS A 554 -8.32 -26.84 -21.52
CA HIS A 554 -8.84 -25.72 -20.72
C HIS A 554 -8.05 -25.54 -19.41
N ASN A 555 -7.85 -26.63 -18.65
CA ASN A 555 -7.15 -26.53 -17.36
C ASN A 555 -5.68 -26.14 -17.52
N VAL A 556 -5.00 -26.65 -18.54
CA VAL A 556 -3.64 -26.22 -18.90
C VAL A 556 -3.59 -24.73 -19.26
N SER A 557 -4.54 -24.25 -20.08
CA SER A 557 -4.67 -22.83 -20.42
C SER A 557 -4.92 -21.95 -19.18
N GLY A 558 -5.70 -22.44 -18.23
CA GLY A 558 -5.93 -21.79 -16.94
C GLY A 558 -4.67 -21.67 -16.08
N THR A 559 -3.83 -22.70 -16.04
CA THR A 559 -2.53 -22.67 -15.34
C THR A 559 -1.56 -21.68 -16.00
N ALA A 560 -1.50 -21.65 -17.33
CA ALA A 560 -0.67 -20.68 -18.07
C ALA A 560 -1.12 -19.23 -17.81
N LYS A 561 -2.43 -18.95 -17.86
CA LYS A 561 -3.00 -17.64 -17.49
C LYS A 561 -2.59 -17.22 -16.08
N SER A 562 -2.73 -18.13 -15.12
CA SER A 562 -2.43 -17.88 -13.71
C SER A 562 -0.97 -17.49 -13.51
N TYR A 563 -0.04 -18.12 -14.24
CA TYR A 563 1.36 -17.76 -14.16
C TYR A 563 1.70 -16.40 -14.76
N VAL A 564 1.19 -16.10 -15.96
CA VAL A 564 1.40 -14.78 -16.57
C VAL A 564 0.91 -13.70 -15.61
N GLN A 565 -0.24 -13.92 -14.96
CA GLN A 565 -0.75 -13.03 -13.91
C GLN A 565 0.20 -12.91 -12.72
N THR A 566 0.77 -14.01 -12.22
CA THR A 566 1.74 -13.99 -11.12
C THR A 566 3.03 -13.25 -11.48
N LEU A 567 3.60 -13.48 -12.66
CA LEU A 567 4.78 -12.75 -13.14
C LEU A 567 4.50 -11.26 -13.25
N LEU A 568 3.36 -10.92 -13.86
CA LEU A 568 2.95 -9.54 -14.03
C LEU A 568 2.77 -8.85 -12.68
N ALA A 569 2.20 -9.54 -11.68
CA ALA A 569 2.08 -9.02 -10.33
C ALA A 569 3.45 -8.74 -9.70
N VAL A 570 4.41 -9.67 -9.77
CA VAL A 570 5.76 -9.46 -9.22
C VAL A 570 6.46 -8.28 -9.90
N VAL A 571 6.31 -8.13 -11.23
CA VAL A 571 6.89 -7.02 -11.99
C VAL A 571 6.22 -5.68 -11.66
N ILE A 572 4.89 -5.62 -11.64
CA ILE A 572 4.13 -4.38 -11.38
C ILE A 572 4.33 -3.91 -9.94
N TYR A 573 4.29 -4.82 -8.97
CA TYR A 573 4.40 -4.48 -7.54
C TYR A 573 5.84 -4.40 -7.05
N THR A 574 6.84 -4.63 -7.92
CA THR A 574 8.27 -4.58 -7.59
C THR A 574 8.65 -5.42 -6.35
N GLU A 575 7.97 -6.55 -6.16
CA GLU A 575 8.19 -7.43 -5.00
C GLU A 575 9.45 -8.28 -5.18
N THR A 576 10.34 -8.27 -4.18
CA THR A 576 11.49 -9.17 -4.15
C THR A 576 11.08 -10.55 -3.60
N LYS A 577 11.25 -11.61 -4.41
CA LYS A 577 10.95 -12.99 -4.04
C LYS A 577 12.23 -13.82 -3.92
N THR A 578 12.19 -14.86 -3.10
CA THR A 578 13.34 -15.76 -2.88
C THR A 578 13.70 -16.54 -4.14
N THR A 579 14.95 -17.00 -4.25
CA THR A 579 15.41 -17.87 -5.35
C THR A 579 14.64 -19.18 -5.38
N LEU A 580 14.29 -19.74 -4.21
CA LEU A 580 13.49 -20.96 -4.10
C LEU A 580 12.08 -20.79 -4.69
N TRP A 581 11.48 -19.61 -4.51
CA TRP A 581 10.19 -19.27 -5.11
C TRP A 581 10.24 -19.30 -6.64
N TRP A 582 11.29 -18.73 -7.23
CA TRP A 582 11.51 -18.74 -8.67
C TRP A 582 11.68 -20.15 -9.21
N ILE A 583 12.45 -21.00 -8.50
CA ILE A 583 12.67 -22.40 -8.88
C ILE A 583 11.36 -23.21 -8.78
N SER A 584 10.59 -23.05 -7.70
CA SER A 584 9.29 -23.70 -7.53
C SER A 584 8.34 -23.35 -8.68
N ASN A 585 8.19 -22.06 -9.00
CA ASN A 585 7.36 -21.62 -10.13
C ASN A 585 7.86 -22.19 -11.46
N LEU A 586 9.17 -22.14 -11.72
CA LEU A 586 9.76 -22.69 -12.93
C LEU A 586 9.46 -24.19 -13.09
N PHE A 587 9.50 -24.97 -12.01
CA PHE A 587 9.20 -26.40 -12.04
C PHE A 587 7.72 -26.67 -12.33
N VAL A 588 6.82 -25.93 -11.68
CA VAL A 588 5.38 -26.04 -11.89
C VAL A 588 5.01 -25.74 -13.36
N LEU A 589 5.68 -24.76 -13.97
CA LEU A 589 5.38 -24.31 -15.33
C LEU A 589 6.06 -25.10 -16.40
N GLY A 590 7.34 -25.39 -16.21
CA GLY A 590 8.06 -26.32 -17.06
C GLY A 590 7.31 -27.64 -17.10
N GLY A 591 6.91 -28.16 -15.94
CA GLY A 591 6.07 -29.36 -15.83
C GLY A 591 4.73 -29.24 -16.56
N SER A 592 3.98 -28.15 -16.34
CA SER A 592 2.68 -27.95 -16.99
C SER A 592 2.77 -27.74 -18.51
N GLY A 593 3.79 -27.00 -18.97
CA GLY A 593 4.05 -26.73 -20.39
C GLY A 593 4.55 -27.98 -21.13
N LEU A 594 5.48 -28.74 -20.54
CA LEU A 594 5.93 -30.02 -21.07
C LEU A 594 4.77 -31.02 -21.13
N PHE A 595 3.93 -31.07 -20.09
CA PHE A 595 2.73 -31.89 -20.07
C PHE A 595 1.78 -31.54 -21.24
N ALA A 596 1.54 -30.24 -21.46
CA ALA A 596 0.73 -29.76 -22.57
C ALA A 596 1.29 -30.19 -23.93
N HIS A 597 2.61 -30.06 -24.11
CA HIS A 597 3.29 -30.42 -25.33
C HIS A 597 3.23 -31.94 -25.61
N VAL A 598 3.47 -32.77 -24.59
CA VAL A 598 3.36 -34.23 -24.67
C VAL A 598 1.94 -34.63 -25.10
N ARG A 599 0.92 -34.06 -24.46
CA ARG A 599 -0.48 -34.36 -24.80
C ARG A 599 -0.88 -33.87 -26.18
N ALA A 600 -0.44 -32.68 -26.60
CA ALA A 600 -0.68 -32.19 -27.95
C ALA A 600 -0.06 -33.13 -29.01
N THR A 601 1.11 -33.68 -28.72
CA THR A 601 1.79 -34.64 -29.60
C THR A 601 1.05 -35.98 -29.67
N GLU A 602 0.58 -36.49 -28.53
CA GLU A 602 -0.23 -37.72 -28.46
C GLU A 602 -1.55 -37.58 -29.21
N MET A 603 -2.24 -36.44 -29.08
CA MET A 603 -3.47 -36.16 -29.81
C MET A 603 -3.23 -36.15 -31.33
N LYS A 604 -2.14 -35.53 -31.79
CA LYS A 604 -1.75 -35.55 -33.21
C LYS A 604 -1.41 -36.95 -33.71
N GLN A 605 -0.69 -37.74 -32.92
CA GLN A 605 -0.35 -39.12 -33.27
C GLN A 605 -1.60 -40.01 -33.37
N ASN A 606 -2.53 -39.90 -32.42
CA ASN A 606 -3.80 -40.64 -32.45
C ASN A 606 -4.68 -40.22 -33.63
N HIS A 607 -4.76 -38.93 -33.94
CA HIS A 607 -5.51 -38.44 -35.10
C HIS A 607 -4.92 -38.97 -36.42
N ASN A 608 -3.59 -38.95 -36.57
CA ASN A 608 -2.92 -39.47 -37.76
C ASN A 608 -3.04 -41.00 -37.86
N ALA A 609 -2.99 -41.73 -36.75
CA ALA A 609 -3.20 -43.17 -36.73
C ALA A 609 -4.61 -43.54 -37.19
N ASN A 610 -5.65 -42.86 -36.68
CA ASN A 610 -7.03 -43.08 -37.13
C ASN A 610 -7.21 -42.73 -38.62
N LYS A 611 -6.62 -41.63 -39.08
CA LYS A 611 -6.69 -41.23 -40.51
C LYS A 611 -6.03 -42.25 -41.44
N ASN A 612 -4.96 -42.91 -40.99
CA ASN A 612 -4.31 -44.00 -41.74
C ASN A 612 -5.14 -45.30 -41.73
N ILE A 613 -5.88 -45.58 -40.65
CA ILE A 613 -6.81 -46.72 -40.58
C ILE A 613 -7.99 -46.50 -41.53
N ASP A 614 -8.58 -45.30 -41.53
CA ASP A 614 -9.69 -44.95 -42.43
C ASP A 614 -9.26 -45.03 -43.90
N ASN A 615 -8.07 -44.51 -44.24
CA ASN A 615 -7.52 -44.61 -45.61
C ASN A 615 -7.24 -46.07 -46.04
N ASN A 616 -6.80 -46.94 -45.14
CA ASN A 616 -6.57 -48.37 -45.42
C ASN A 616 -7.87 -49.18 -45.53
N SER A 617 -8.92 -48.78 -44.80
CA SER A 617 -10.25 -49.40 -44.91
C SER A 617 -10.99 -49.01 -46.20
N THR A 618 -10.73 -47.80 -46.72
CA THR A 618 -11.33 -47.31 -47.98
C THR A 618 -10.64 -47.91 -49.22
N THR A 619 -9.38 -48.34 -49.11
CA THR A 619 -8.64 -48.99 -50.20
C THR A 619 -8.91 -50.49 -50.32
N THR A 620 -9.51 -51.12 -49.30
CA THR A 620 -9.86 -52.55 -49.31
C THR A 620 -11.30 -52.84 -49.79
N SER A 621 -12.12 -51.81 -50.03
CA SER A 621 -13.53 -51.95 -50.45
C SER A 621 -13.81 -51.71 -51.94
N LEU A 622 -12.78 -51.68 -52.81
CA LEU A 622 -12.96 -51.66 -54.27
C LEU A 622 -12.68 -53.07 -54.83
N PRO A 623 -13.70 -53.86 -55.19
CA PRO A 623 -13.49 -55.07 -55.98
C PRO A 623 -13.10 -54.69 -57.41
N LYS A 624 -12.23 -55.51 -57.99
CA LYS A 624 -11.75 -55.45 -59.38
C LYS A 624 -12.87 -55.41 -60.42
#